data_AF-A0A7K2W5J1-F1
#
_entry.id   AF-A0A7K2W5J1-F1
#
_cell.length_a   1.000
_cell.length_b   1.000
_cell.length_c   1.000
_cell.angle_alpha   90.00
_cell.angle_beta   90.00
_cell.angle_gamma   90.00
#
_symmetry.space_group_name_H-M   'P 1'
#
loop_
_entity.id
_entity.type
_entity.pdbx_description
1 polymer ?
#
loop_
_entity_poly.entity_id
_entity_poly.type
_entity_poly.pdbx_seq_one_letter_code
_entity_poly.pdbx_strand_id
1 'polypeptide(L)'
;MGLLLLLLLFVVLAGPGLWSWGRLLAGGRWRHSAGWFAGTAVLLLLGTGVTYLVGALAGTSLDPEEACHAAGQTYDRAYRRANFDEYTQWFPLHDKCHAGYDLVPGWVNPALVVLPVLAVACLAYSVRLAVIHRRTEKGTQ
;
A
#
# COMPACT_ATOMS: atom_id res chain seq x y z
N MET A 1 -12.01 -20.17 -14.99
CA MET A 1 -11.49 -21.23 -14.09
C MET A 1 -10.24 -20.80 -13.31
N GLY A 2 -9.24 -20.15 -13.92
CA GLY A 2 -8.01 -19.73 -13.22
C GLY A 2 -8.21 -18.70 -12.09
N LEU A 3 -9.09 -17.70 -12.29
CA LEU A 3 -9.37 -16.67 -11.27
C LEU A 3 -9.98 -17.26 -9.99
N LEU A 4 -10.91 -18.21 -10.12
CA LEU A 4 -11.56 -18.86 -8.98
C LEU A 4 -10.56 -19.70 -8.17
N LEU A 5 -9.64 -20.39 -8.85
CA LEU A 5 -8.59 -21.19 -8.22
C LEU A 5 -7.58 -20.32 -7.48
N LEU A 6 -7.21 -19.17 -8.06
CA LEU A 6 -6.33 -18.16 -7.45
C LEU A 6 -6.95 -17.55 -6.20
N LEU A 7 -8.24 -17.19 -6.26
CA LEU A 7 -8.98 -16.67 -5.11
C LEU A 7 -9.08 -17.70 -3.98
N LEU A 8 -9.36 -18.96 -4.31
CA LEU A 8 -9.41 -20.05 -3.32
C LEU A 8 -8.05 -20.32 -2.67
N LEU A 9 -6.97 -20.35 -3.46
CA LEU A 9 -5.61 -20.47 -2.94
C LEU A 9 -5.25 -19.30 -2.01
N PHE A 10 -5.61 -18.08 -2.39
CA PHE A 10 -5.39 -16.90 -1.57
C PHE A 10 -6.14 -16.97 -0.24
N VAL A 11 -7.43 -17.36 -0.26
CA VAL A 11 -8.23 -17.51 0.96
C VAL A 11 -7.70 -18.61 1.87
N VAL A 12 -7.30 -19.75 1.33
CA VAL A 12 -6.75 -20.88 2.12
C VAL A 12 -5.38 -20.55 2.71
N LEU A 13 -4.53 -19.80 1.99
CA LEU A 13 -3.18 -19.46 2.45
C LEU A 13 -3.17 -18.24 3.38
N ALA A 14 -3.88 -17.17 3.02
CA ALA A 14 -3.87 -15.92 3.77
C ALA A 14 -4.96 -15.86 4.85
N GLY A 15 -6.08 -16.57 4.68
CA GLY A 15 -7.23 -16.55 5.59
C GLY A 15 -6.89 -17.02 7.01
N PRO A 16 -6.20 -18.16 7.22
CA PRO A 16 -5.78 -18.60 8.55
C PRO A 16 -4.80 -17.62 9.22
N GLY A 17 -3.92 -17.02 8.42
CA GLY A 17 -3.01 -15.95 8.83
C GLY A 17 -3.77 -14.75 9.34
N LEU A 18 -4.66 -14.17 8.53
CA LEU A 18 -5.52 -13.03 8.88
C LEU A 18 -6.43 -13.33 10.07
N TRP A 19 -6.97 -14.55 10.17
CA TRP A 19 -7.85 -14.97 11.25
C TRP A 19 -7.12 -15.09 12.59
N SER A 20 -5.94 -15.70 12.61
CA SER A 20 -5.10 -15.76 13.82
C SER A 20 -4.63 -14.36 14.25
N TRP A 21 -4.30 -13.52 13.27
CA TRP A 21 -4.02 -12.10 13.45
C TRP A 21 -5.18 -11.30 14.07
N GLY A 22 -6.39 -11.48 13.55
CA GLY A 22 -7.62 -10.85 14.05
C GLY A 22 -8.00 -11.34 15.44
N ARG A 23 -7.76 -12.63 15.74
CA ARG A 23 -7.94 -13.17 17.09
C ARG A 23 -6.97 -12.56 18.10
N LEU A 24 -5.72 -12.29 17.71
CA LEU A 24 -4.74 -11.60 18.57
C LEU A 24 -5.11 -10.15 18.85
N LEU A 25 -5.71 -9.46 17.87
CA LEU A 25 -6.31 -8.14 18.04
C LEU A 25 -7.47 -8.18 19.04
N ALA A 26 -8.45 -9.06 18.81
CA ALA A 26 -9.65 -9.18 19.63
C ALA A 26 -9.34 -9.59 21.08
N GLY A 27 -8.31 -10.43 21.29
CA GLY A 27 -7.89 -10.87 22.62
C GLY A 27 -6.97 -9.89 23.37
N GLY A 28 -6.64 -8.72 22.82
CA GLY A 28 -5.79 -7.70 23.48
C GLY A 28 -4.31 -8.07 23.68
N ARG A 29 -3.92 -9.32 23.35
CA ARG A 29 -2.56 -9.85 23.48
C ARG A 29 -1.56 -9.24 22.50
N TRP A 30 -2.04 -8.54 21.46
CA TRP A 30 -1.21 -7.85 20.47
C TRP A 30 -0.29 -6.79 21.09
N ARG A 31 -0.69 -6.13 22.19
CA ARG A 31 0.07 -5.04 22.84
C ARG A 31 1.47 -5.43 23.31
N HIS A 32 1.69 -6.72 23.60
CA HIS A 32 2.97 -7.26 24.10
C HIS A 32 3.73 -8.08 23.05
N SER A 33 3.18 -8.26 21.84
CA SER A 33 3.77 -9.12 20.82
C SER A 33 4.57 -8.30 19.81
N ALA A 34 5.90 -8.38 19.89
CA ALA A 34 6.78 -7.79 18.87
C ALA A 34 6.49 -8.34 17.46
N GLY A 35 6.18 -9.63 17.36
CA GLY A 35 5.85 -10.30 16.10
C GLY A 35 4.55 -9.80 15.47
N TRP A 36 3.58 -9.37 16.28
CA TRP A 36 2.34 -8.79 15.75
C TRP A 36 2.63 -7.45 15.05
N PHE A 37 3.35 -6.53 15.69
CA PHE A 37 3.71 -5.26 15.06
C PHE A 37 4.61 -5.41 13.83
N ALA A 38 5.53 -6.38 13.85
CA ALA A 38 6.35 -6.70 12.67
C ALA A 38 5.49 -7.18 11.50
N GLY A 39 4.52 -8.07 11.75
CA GLY A 39 3.56 -8.48 10.73
C GLY A 39 2.71 -7.32 10.22
N THR A 40 2.33 -6.36 11.09
CA THR A 40 1.56 -5.17 10.67
C THR A 40 2.34 -4.34 9.70
N ALA A 41 3.62 -4.11 10.00
CA ALA A 41 4.49 -3.37 9.11
C ALA A 41 4.61 -4.05 7.74
N VAL A 42 4.77 -5.38 7.69
CA VAL A 42 4.82 -6.12 6.43
C VAL A 42 3.51 -5.96 5.64
N LEU A 43 2.36 -6.12 6.29
CA LEU A 43 1.06 -5.94 5.63
C LEU A 43 0.86 -4.51 5.11
N LEU A 44 1.29 -3.50 5.87
CA LEU A 44 1.23 -2.09 5.47
C LEU A 44 2.16 -1.79 4.28
N LEU A 45 3.35 -2.39 4.24
CA LEU A 45 4.27 -2.27 3.11
C LEU A 45 3.73 -2.97 1.85
N LEU A 46 3.14 -4.15 2.00
CA LEU A 46 2.46 -4.82 0.89
C LEU A 46 1.29 -3.98 0.37
N GLY A 47 0.49 -3.41 1.29
CA GLY A 47 -0.57 -2.47 0.94
C GLY A 47 -0.05 -1.24 0.19
N THR A 48 1.08 -0.69 0.62
CA THR A 48 1.75 0.43 -0.07
C THR A 48 2.13 0.03 -1.51
N GLY A 49 2.72 -1.16 -1.69
CA GLY A 49 3.07 -1.67 -3.02
C GLY A 49 1.85 -1.82 -3.93
N VAL A 50 0.74 -2.35 -3.41
CA VAL A 50 -0.54 -2.46 -4.14
C VAL A 50 -1.08 -1.07 -4.47
N THR A 51 -1.07 -0.12 -3.53
CA THR A 51 -1.50 1.27 -3.77
C THR A 51 -0.65 1.93 -4.85
N TYR A 52 0.68 1.73 -4.84
CA TYR A 52 1.58 2.26 -5.85
C TYR A 52 1.27 1.68 -7.22
N LEU A 53 1.05 0.36 -7.31
CA LEU A 53 0.64 -0.30 -8.54
C LEU A 53 -0.68 0.27 -9.06
N VAL A 54 -1.69 0.45 -8.21
CA VAL A 54 -2.98 1.06 -8.62
C VAL A 54 -2.78 2.46 -9.18
N GLY A 55 -1.95 3.30 -8.55
CA GLY A 55 -1.65 4.63 -9.06
C GLY A 55 -0.86 4.61 -10.37
N ALA A 56 0.19 3.79 -10.45
CA ALA A 56 1.06 3.71 -11.62
C ALA A 56 0.35 3.10 -12.83
N LEU A 57 -0.68 2.29 -12.57
CA LEU A 57 -1.51 1.64 -13.57
C LEU A 57 -2.85 2.35 -13.80
N ALA A 58 -3.08 3.53 -13.23
CA ALA A 58 -4.32 4.29 -13.45
C ALA A 58 -4.54 4.62 -14.95
N GLY A 59 -3.46 4.71 -15.73
CA GLY A 59 -3.47 4.90 -17.19
C GLY A 59 -3.15 3.67 -18.02
N THR A 60 -3.48 2.45 -17.58
CA THR A 60 -3.08 1.19 -18.27
C THR A 60 -3.54 0.99 -19.71
N SER A 61 -4.29 1.91 -20.32
CA SER A 61 -4.39 1.85 -21.78
C SER A 61 -3.01 2.21 -22.34
N LEU A 62 -2.49 1.36 -23.22
CA LEU A 62 -1.24 1.62 -23.95
C LEU A 62 -1.27 3.00 -24.63
N ASP A 63 -2.47 3.53 -24.88
CA ASP A 63 -2.71 4.91 -25.26
C ASP A 63 -3.35 5.72 -24.10
N PRO A 64 -2.63 6.66 -23.46
CA PRO A 64 -3.20 7.53 -22.42
C PRO A 64 -4.41 8.35 -22.89
N GLU A 65 -4.55 8.58 -24.20
CA GLU A 65 -5.72 9.21 -24.79
C GLU A 65 -6.98 8.36 -24.59
N GLU A 66 -6.87 7.04 -24.77
CA GLU A 66 -7.99 6.11 -24.57
C GLU A 66 -8.45 6.09 -23.10
N ALA A 67 -7.53 6.12 -22.13
CA ALA A 67 -7.89 6.16 -20.70
C ALA A 67 -8.66 7.44 -20.36
N CYS A 68 -8.20 8.59 -20.87
CA CYS A 68 -8.88 9.86 -20.70
C CYS A 68 -10.29 9.84 -21.31
N HIS A 69 -10.43 9.29 -22.52
CA HIS A 69 -11.72 9.14 -23.17
C HIS A 69 -12.65 8.15 -22.44
N ALA A 70 -12.11 7.06 -21.90
CA ALA A 70 -12.86 6.11 -21.08
C ALA A 70 -13.37 6.75 -19.77
N ALA A 71 -12.63 7.71 -19.22
CA ALA A 71 -13.04 8.55 -18.09
C ALA A 71 -13.98 9.71 -18.48
N GLY A 72 -14.36 9.83 -19.76
CA GLY A 72 -15.21 10.90 -20.29
C GLY A 72 -14.53 12.27 -20.35
N GLN A 73 -13.19 12.29 -20.29
CA GLN A 73 -12.39 13.51 -20.34
C GLN A 73 -11.77 13.71 -21.72
N THR A 74 -11.39 14.95 -22.00
CA THR A 74 -10.60 15.29 -23.19
C THR A 74 -9.12 15.16 -22.89
N TYR A 75 -8.37 14.60 -23.83
CA TYR A 75 -6.93 14.46 -23.69
C TYR A 75 -6.21 15.67 -24.30
N ASP A 76 -5.51 16.44 -23.47
CA ASP A 76 -4.73 17.59 -23.90
C ASP A 76 -3.27 17.19 -24.15
N ARG A 77 -2.99 16.85 -25.40
CA ARG A 77 -1.63 16.52 -25.88
C ARG A 77 -0.65 17.68 -25.69
N ALA A 78 -1.09 18.93 -25.80
CA ALA A 78 -0.23 20.10 -25.66
C ALA A 78 0.16 20.29 -24.18
N TYR A 79 -0.80 20.13 -23.27
CA TYR A 79 -0.55 20.16 -21.83
C TYR A 79 0.44 19.08 -21.41
N ARG A 80 0.25 17.82 -21.83
CA ARG A 80 1.17 16.73 -21.46
C ARG A 80 2.58 16.99 -21.97
N ARG A 81 2.72 17.51 -23.18
CA ARG A 81 4.03 17.77 -23.79
C ARG A 81 4.76 18.95 -23.13
N ALA A 82 4.00 19.96 -22.68
CA ALA A 82 4.54 21.09 -21.92
C ALA A 82 4.90 20.73 -20.47
N ASN A 83 4.24 19.72 -19.88
CA ASN A 83 4.42 19.30 -18.50
C ASN A 83 5.01 17.88 -18.40
N PHE A 84 5.89 17.51 -19.32
CA PHE A 84 6.45 16.15 -19.38
C PHE A 84 7.14 15.75 -18.08
N ASP A 85 7.80 16.69 -17.41
CA ASP A 85 8.49 16.46 -16.14
C ASP A 85 7.53 15.95 -15.05
N GLU A 86 6.25 16.39 -15.04
CA GLU A 86 5.24 15.92 -14.07
C GLU A 86 5.01 14.41 -14.17
N TYR A 87 5.17 13.82 -15.36
CA TYR A 87 4.95 12.38 -15.61
C TYR A 87 6.19 11.53 -15.39
N THR A 88 7.36 12.14 -15.20
CA THR A 88 8.60 11.44 -14.86
C THR A 88 8.83 11.31 -13.36
N GLN A 89 8.03 12.03 -12.57
CA GLN A 89 8.12 11.99 -11.12
C GLN A 89 7.58 10.67 -10.59
N TRP A 90 8.36 10.05 -9.70
CA TRP A 90 8.00 8.82 -9.01
C TRP A 90 6.99 9.05 -7.87
N PHE A 91 6.88 10.28 -7.37
CA PHE A 91 5.87 10.74 -6.40
C PHE A 91 5.80 12.27 -6.40
N PRO A 92 4.62 12.89 -6.23
CA PRO A 92 3.28 12.29 -6.27
C PRO A 92 2.96 11.63 -7.62
N LEU A 93 2.17 10.57 -7.59
CA LEU A 93 1.72 9.91 -8.82
C LEU A 93 0.65 10.77 -9.48
N HIS A 94 0.84 11.01 -10.77
CA HIS A 94 -0.04 11.79 -11.61
C HIS A 94 -0.17 11.13 -12.98
N ASP A 95 -1.39 11.12 -13.49
CA ASP A 95 -1.68 10.78 -14.87
C ASP A 95 -2.79 11.70 -15.39
N LYS A 96 -2.41 12.96 -15.57
CA LYS A 96 -3.34 14.03 -15.97
C LYS A 96 -3.74 13.90 -17.43
N CYS A 97 -5.04 14.07 -17.67
CA CYS A 97 -5.63 14.26 -19.00
C CYS A 97 -5.52 15.71 -19.48
N HIS A 98 -5.72 16.65 -18.54
CA HIS A 98 -5.54 18.09 -18.69
C HIS A 98 -5.29 18.70 -17.31
N ALA A 99 -5.05 20.01 -17.22
CA ALA A 99 -4.72 20.70 -15.96
C ALA A 99 -5.72 20.48 -14.80
N GLY A 100 -6.96 20.08 -15.10
CA GLY A 100 -8.05 19.96 -14.14
C GLY A 100 -8.49 18.53 -13.83
N TYR A 101 -7.91 17.51 -14.48
CA TYR A 101 -8.33 16.13 -14.26
C TYR A 101 -7.14 15.17 -14.27
N ASP A 102 -7.06 14.38 -13.21
CA ASP A 102 -6.06 13.34 -12.98
C ASP A 102 -6.75 11.99 -12.92
N LEU A 103 -6.24 11.02 -13.70
CA LEU A 103 -6.73 9.64 -13.66
C LEU A 103 -6.34 8.95 -12.35
N VAL A 104 -5.28 9.41 -11.69
CA VAL A 104 -4.86 8.87 -10.39
C VAL A 104 -5.91 9.26 -9.33
N PRO A 105 -6.54 8.28 -8.65
CA PRO A 105 -7.51 8.59 -7.62
C PRO A 105 -6.89 9.42 -6.48
N GLY A 106 -7.60 10.44 -6.02
CA GLY A 106 -7.09 11.39 -5.01
C GLY A 106 -6.68 10.78 -3.66
N TRP A 107 -7.07 9.52 -3.37
CA TRP A 107 -6.66 8.80 -2.16
C TRP A 107 -5.29 8.12 -2.28
N VAL A 108 -4.78 7.89 -3.49
CA VAL A 108 -3.54 7.13 -3.73
C VAL A 108 -2.35 7.85 -3.11
N ASN A 109 -2.14 9.13 -3.43
CA ASN A 109 -0.99 9.90 -2.93
C ASN A 109 -0.99 10.03 -1.39
N PRO A 110 -2.11 10.38 -0.72
CA PRO A 110 -2.18 10.32 0.74
C PRO A 110 -1.90 8.91 1.31
N ALA A 111 -2.44 7.86 0.70
CA ALA A 111 -2.22 6.49 1.17
C ALA A 111 -0.75 6.06 1.05
N LEU A 112 -0.05 6.45 -0.03
CA LEU A 112 1.38 6.20 -0.21
C LEU A 112 2.27 6.90 0.83
N VAL A 113 1.78 7.95 1.48
CA VAL A 113 2.48 8.59 2.60
C VAL A 113 2.10 7.91 3.93
N VAL A 114 0.81 7.71 4.17
CA VAL A 114 0.31 7.22 5.46
C VAL A 114 0.73 5.77 5.72
N LEU A 115 0.65 4.88 4.72
CA LEU A 115 0.93 3.46 4.90
C LEU A 115 2.40 3.19 5.31
N PRO A 116 3.43 3.75 4.65
CA PRO A 116 4.82 3.60 5.08
C PRO A 116 5.10 4.22 6.45
N VAL A 117 4.52 5.39 6.75
CA VAL A 117 4.68 6.03 8.07
C VAL A 117 4.16 5.11 9.18
N LEU A 118 2.98 4.53 8.99
CA LEU A 118 2.43 3.55 9.93
C LEU A 118 3.28 2.28 10.00
N ALA A 119 3.83 1.82 8.88
CA ALA A 119 4.71 0.65 8.86
C ALA A 119 5.99 0.90 9.68
N VAL A 120 6.62 2.06 9.51
CA VAL A 120 7.81 2.48 10.28
C VAL A 120 7.48 2.58 11.76
N ALA A 121 6.33 3.17 12.13
CA ALA A 121 5.89 3.23 13.52
C ALA A 121 5.70 1.83 14.12
N CYS A 122 5.09 0.89 13.36
CA CYS A 122 4.94 -0.50 13.78
C CYS A 122 6.29 -1.20 13.96
N LEU A 123 7.24 -1.02 13.03
CA LEU A 123 8.60 -1.58 13.15
C LEU A 123 9.33 -1.02 14.37
N ALA A 124 9.29 0.29 14.58
CA ALA A 124 9.92 0.93 15.73
C ALA A 124 9.37 0.36 17.06
N TYR A 125 8.05 0.17 17.14
CA TYR A 125 7.42 -0.41 18.32
C TYR A 125 7.78 -1.90 18.50
N SER A 126 7.82 -2.67 17.41
CA SER A 126 8.27 -4.06 17.42
C SER A 126 9.69 -4.20 17.96
N VAL A 127 10.62 -3.39 17.45
CA VAL A 127 12.02 -3.36 17.91
C VAL A 127 12.09 -2.98 19.38
N ARG A 128 11.34 -1.96 19.82
CA ARG A 128 11.29 -1.57 21.23
C ARG A 128 10.85 -2.72 22.13
N LEU A 129 9.78 -3.42 21.77
CA LEU A 129 9.30 -4.58 22.54
C LEU A 129 10.34 -5.71 22.58
N ALA A 130 10.95 -6.03 21.43
CA ALA A 130 11.99 -7.06 21.35
C ALA A 130 13.21 -6.72 22.22
N VAL A 131 13.64 -5.45 22.25
CA VAL A 131 14.74 -4.99 23.09
C VAL A 131 14.39 -5.08 24.59
N ILE A 132 13.17 -4.69 24.98
CA ILE A 132 12.72 -4.80 26.38
C ILE A 132 12.74 -6.27 26.82
N HIS A 133 12.18 -7.18 26.01
CA HIS A 133 12.16 -8.62 26.30
C HIS A 133 13.57 -9.20 26.51
N ARG A 134 14.52 -8.84 25.63
CA ARG A 134 15.91 -9.29 25.74
C ARG A 134 16.60 -8.77 27.01
N ARG A 135 16.27 -7.55 27.45
CA ARG A 135 16.85 -6.98 28.68
C ARG A 135 16.31 -7.67 29.93
N THR A 136 15.02 -8.00 29.97
CA THR A 136 14.43 -8.74 31.09
C THR A 136 14.98 -10.16 31.20
N GLU A 137 15.20 -10.86 30.09
CA GLU A 137 15.81 -12.20 30.11
C GLU A 137 17.24 -12.18 30.66
N LYS A 138 18.05 -11.19 30.26
CA LYS A 138 19.44 -11.07 30.73
C LYS A 138 19.59 -10.64 32.19
N GLY A 139 18.63 -9.92 32.76
CA GLY A 139 18.68 -9.47 34.16
C GLY A 139 18.18 -10.50 35.17
N THR A 140 17.65 -11.65 34.70
CA THR A 140 17.14 -12.73 35.54
C THR A 140 18.11 -13.92 35.63
N GLN A 141 19.21 -13.89 34.86
CA GLN A 141 20.37 -14.78 34.99
C GLN A 141 21.41 -14.15 35.90
#